data_AF-A0A2E5ZIY2-F1
#
_entry.id   AF-A0A2E5ZIY2-F1
#
_cell.length_a   1.000
_cell.length_b   1.000
_cell.length_c   1.000
_cell.angle_alpha   90.00
_cell.angle_beta   90.00
_cell.angle_gamma   90.00
#
_symmetry.space_group_name_H-M   'P 1'
#
loop_
_entity.id
_entity.type
_entity.pdbx_description
1 polymer ?
#
loop_
_entity_poly.entity_id
_entity_poly.type
_entity_poly.pdbx_seq_one_letter_code
_entity_poly.pdbx_strand_id
1 'polypeptide(L)' 'MTGTPGIPAVGASVEPVVHVVQPGDTLWSIARDVAPVGVDLRTTVDRLVATNGGSVLQVGQRIVLPAG' A
#
# COMPACT_ATOMS: atom_id res chain seq x y z
N MET A 1 7.23 -0.39 -38.66
CA MET A 1 7.52 -0.80 -37.28
C MET A 1 7.45 0.43 -36.39
N THR A 2 6.29 0.69 -35.80
CA THR A 2 6.15 1.69 -34.73
C THR A 2 5.30 1.02 -33.67
N GLY A 3 5.99 0.36 -32.73
CA GLY A 3 5.36 -0.19 -31.55
C GLY A 3 5.02 0.96 -30.62
N THR A 4 3.76 1.34 -30.58
CA THR A 4 3.18 1.90 -29.36
C THR A 4 2.52 0.72 -28.66
N PRO A 5 3.14 0.08 -27.66
CA PRO A 5 2.36 -0.66 -26.71
C PRO A 5 1.50 0.39 -26.02
N GLY A 6 0.20 0.38 -26.32
CA GLY A 6 -0.77 1.01 -25.43
C GLY A 6 -0.50 0.42 -24.06
N ILE A 7 -0.03 1.24 -23.13
CA ILE A 7 -0.09 0.91 -21.72
C ILE A 7 -1.57 0.56 -21.46
N PRO A 8 -1.92 -0.69 -21.12
CA PRO A 8 -3.22 -0.88 -20.53
C PRO A 8 -3.19 0.03 -19.31
N ALA A 9 -4.15 0.97 -19.24
CA ALA A 9 -4.54 1.52 -17.96
C ALA A 9 -4.84 0.28 -17.12
N VAL A 10 -3.88 -0.08 -16.25
CA VAL A 10 -4.06 -1.15 -15.28
C VAL A 10 -5.22 -0.65 -14.47
N GLY A 11 -6.40 -1.18 -14.79
CA GLY A 11 -7.55 -1.09 -13.91
C GLY A 11 -7.03 -1.49 -12.55
N ALA A 12 -7.38 -0.71 -11.54
CA ALA A 12 -7.09 -1.00 -10.15
C ALA A 12 -7.72 -2.36 -9.80
N SER A 13 -7.06 -3.44 -10.22
CA SER A 13 -7.20 -4.75 -9.65
C SER A 13 -6.60 -4.55 -8.27
N VAL A 14 -7.50 -4.34 -7.31
CA VAL A 14 -7.25 -4.32 -5.87
C VAL A 14 -6.83 -5.73 -5.47
N GLU A 15 -5.72 -6.20 -6.04
CA GLU A 15 -5.00 -7.36 -5.55
C GLU A 15 -4.36 -6.89 -4.24
N PRO A 16 -4.52 -7.64 -3.14
CA PRO A 16 -3.92 -7.29 -1.87
C PRO A 16 -2.39 -7.25 -2.04
N VAL A 17 -1.83 -6.04 -2.11
CA VAL A 17 -0.39 -5.86 -2.26
C VAL A 17 0.25 -6.21 -0.91
N VAL A 18 1.14 -7.20 -0.91
CA VAL A 18 1.89 -7.56 0.29
C VAL A 18 3.18 -6.77 0.32
N HIS A 19 3.36 -5.94 1.35
CA HIS A 19 4.58 -5.18 1.59
C HIS A 19 5.43 -5.85 2.67
N VAL A 20 6.75 -5.90 2.44
CA VAL A 20 7.71 -6.34 3.46
C VAL A 20 8.25 -5.09 4.13
N VAL A 21 8.00 -4.94 5.43
CA VAL A 21 8.46 -3.80 6.22
C VAL A 21 9.99 -3.74 6.18
N GLN A 22 10.53 -2.65 5.67
CA GLN A 22 11.96 -2.38 5.67
C GLN A 22 12.38 -1.63 6.94
N PRO A 23 13.66 -1.70 7.36
CA PRO A 23 14.14 -0.89 8.47
C PRO A 23 14.02 0.60 8.11
N GLY A 24 13.29 1.35 8.94
CA GLY A 24 12.96 2.76 8.70
C GLY A 24 11.55 2.99 8.14
N ASP A 25 10.85 1.92 7.73
CA ASP A 25 9.45 2.02 7.38
C ASP A 25 8.61 2.28 8.62
N THR A 26 7.60 3.13 8.45
CA THR A 26 6.58 3.39 9.45
C THR A 26 5.22 3.21 8.81
N LEU A 27 4.18 2.92 9.60
CA LEU A 27 2.80 2.87 9.09
C LEU A 27 2.44 4.15 8.34
N TRP A 28 2.95 5.29 8.81
CA TRP A 28 2.77 6.58 8.15
C TRP A 28 3.46 6.67 6.78
N SER A 29 4.72 6.23 6.67
CA SER A 29 5.44 6.19 5.39
C SER A 29 4.75 5.27 4.39
N ILE A 30 4.37 4.07 4.85
CA ILE A 30 3.70 3.06 4.04
C ILE A 30 2.31 3.55 3.61
N ALA A 31 1.52 4.09 4.56
CA ALA A 31 0.21 4.68 4.27
C ALA A 31 0.32 5.83 3.26
N ARG A 32 1.38 6.62 3.31
CA ARG A 32 1.61 7.71 2.35
C ARG A 32 1.90 7.19 0.94
N ASP A 33 2.53 6.04 0.83
CA ASP A 33 2.82 5.42 -0.46
C ASP A 33 1.56 4.76 -1.07
N VAL A 34 0.72 4.14 -0.24
CA VAL A 34 -0.49 3.44 -0.70
C VAL A 34 -1.77 4.27 -0.69
N ALA A 35 -1.78 5.44 -0.04
CA ALA A 35 -2.99 6.24 0.05
C ALA A 35 -3.37 6.83 -1.32
N PRO A 36 -4.64 6.68 -1.74
CA PRO A 36 -5.14 7.33 -2.94
C PRO A 36 -5.10 8.86 -2.81
N VAL A 37 -4.95 9.55 -3.95
CA VAL A 37 -5.01 11.01 -4.01
C VAL A 37 -6.36 11.50 -3.46
N GLY A 38 -6.33 12.30 -2.40
CA GLY A 38 -7.52 12.85 -1.75
C GLY A 38 -8.04 12.03 -0.55
N VAL A 39 -7.38 10.93 -0.18
CA VAL A 39 -7.70 10.18 1.05
C VAL A 39 -6.79 10.60 2.19
N ASP A 40 -7.37 10.77 3.38
CA ASP A 40 -6.61 11.03 4.59
C ASP A 40 -5.69 9.86 4.95
N LEU A 41 -4.41 10.18 5.11
CA LEU A 41 -3.38 9.22 5.52
C LEU A 41 -3.70 8.56 6.86
N ARG A 42 -4.39 9.27 7.75
CA ARG A 42 -4.84 8.75 9.04
C ARG A 42 -5.83 7.59 8.88
N THR A 43 -6.79 7.72 7.97
CA THR A 43 -7.75 6.66 7.61
C THR A 43 -7.03 5.47 6.97
N THR A 44 -6.00 5.72 6.16
CA THR A 44 -5.18 4.64 5.56
C THR A 44 -4.36 3.90 6.62
N VAL A 45 -3.75 4.62 7.58
CA VAL A 45 -3.06 4.02 8.73
C VAL A 45 -4.04 3.18 9.56
N ASP A 46 -5.22 3.71 9.89
CA ASP A 46 -6.23 2.98 10.65
C ASP A 46 -6.66 1.69 9.93
N ARG A 47 -6.82 1.74 8.60
CA ARG A 47 -7.08 0.53 7.80
C ARG A 47 -5.90 -0.44 7.83
N LEU A 48 -4.66 0.03 7.69
CA LEU A 48 -3.47 -0.81 7.81
C LEU A 48 -3.42 -1.52 9.17
N VAL A 49 -3.71 -0.80 10.26
CA VAL A 49 -3.77 -1.37 11.62
C VAL A 49 -4.87 -2.42 11.73
N ALA A 50 -6.07 -2.11 11.23
CA ALA A 50 -7.21 -3.02 11.27
C ALA A 50 -6.96 -4.29 10.42
N THR A 51 -6.38 -4.15 9.23
CA THR A 51 -6.07 -5.26 8.32
C THR A 51 -4.95 -6.15 8.86
N ASN A 52 -3.92 -5.56 9.49
CA ASN A 52 -2.76 -6.30 9.98
C ASN A 52 -2.87 -6.70 11.47
N GLY A 53 -3.96 -6.32 12.14
CA GLY A 53 -4.22 -6.67 13.53
C GLY A 53 -3.37 -5.90 14.55
N GLY A 54 -2.75 -4.78 14.18
CA GLY A 54 -1.93 -4.00 15.10
C GLY A 54 -1.17 -2.83 14.47
N SER A 55 -0.73 -1.91 15.34
CA SER A 55 0.10 -0.75 14.96
C SER A 55 1.60 -1.03 14.99
N VAL A 56 2.00 -2.22 15.44
CA VAL A 56 3.39 -2.62 15.54
C VAL A 56 3.85 -3.17 14.20
N LEU A 57 4.85 -2.51 13.61
CA LEU A 57 5.58 -3.02 12.47
C LEU A 57 6.87 -3.65 12.95
N GLN A 58 7.12 -4.89 12.54
CA GLN A 58 8.41 -5.54 12.70
C GLN A 58 9.16 -5.51 11.38
N VAL A 59 10.45 -5.20 11.40
CA VAL A 59 11.27 -5.25 10.19
C VAL A 59 11.30 -6.69 9.66
N GLY A 60 11.05 -6.85 8.36
CA GLY A 60 10.88 -8.14 7.70
C GLY A 60 9.47 -8.74 7.80
N GLN A 61 8.55 -8.10 8.54
CA GLN A 61 7.15 -8.51 8.60
C GLN A 61 6.48 -8.27 7.25
N ARG A 62 5.70 -9.25 6.82
CA ARG A 62 4.81 -9.11 5.67
C ARG A 62 3.49 -8.54 6.16
N ILE A 63 3.15 -7.36 5.67
CA ILE A 63 1.88 -6.72 5.94
C ILE A 63 1.06 -6.65 4.66
N VAL A 64 -0.25 -6.77 4.79
CA VAL A 64 -1.17 -6.57 3.69
C VAL A 64 -1.50 -5.08 3.61
N LEU A 65 -1.25 -4.50 2.44
CA LEU A 65 -1.65 -3.15 2.14
C LEU A 65 -3.12 -3.16 1.72
N PRO A 66 -3.97 -2.29 2.30
CA PRO A 66 -5.32 -2.10 1.81
C PRO A 66 -5.22 -1.44 0.43
N ALA A 67 -5.44 -2.20 -0.63
CA ALA A 67 -5.62 -1.62 -1.95
C ALA A 67 -6.92 -0.80 -1.97
N GLY A 68 -6.83 0.42 -2.48
CA GLY A 68 -7.91 1.41 -2.54
C GLY A 68 -8.40 1.59 -3.97
#